data_AF-A0A2E5EFN4-F1
#
_entry.id   AF-A0A2E5EFN4-F1
#
_cell.length_a   1.000
_cell.length_b   1.000
_cell.length_c   1.000
_cell.angle_alpha   90.00
_cell.angle_beta   90.00
_cell.angle_gamma   90.00
#
_symmetry.space_group_name_H-M   'P 1'
#
loop_
_entity.id
_entity.type
_entity.pdbx_description
1 polymer ?
#
loop_
_entity_poly.entity_id
_entity_poly.type
_entity_poly.pdbx_seq_one_letter_code
_entity_poly.pdbx_strand_id
1 'polypeptide(L)' 'MQFALRDQATAGNPVSTVLRLNNVGVTNGIFQATLDFGTNVWNGAARWLGISVRNAGSQAAFTLLVPSQQVP' A
#
# COMPACT_ATOMS: atom_id res chain seq x y z
N MET A 1 5.95 1.83 6.69
CA MET A 1 5.06 1.10 5.77
C MET A 1 5.05 1.81 4.42
N GLN A 2 4.71 1.09 3.35
CA GLN A 2 4.57 1.61 2.01
C GLN A 2 3.22 1.21 1.43
N PHE A 3 2.62 2.11 0.66
CA PHE A 3 1.33 1.90 0.01
C PHE A 3 1.45 2.28 -1.46
N ALA A 4 0.87 1.46 -2.33
CA ALA A 4 0.75 1.75 -3.75
C ALA A 4 -0.52 1.09 -4.30
N LEU A 5 -1.19 1.75 -5.23
CA LEU A 5 -2.24 1.09 -6.00
C LEU A 5 -1.60 0.15 -7.02
N ARG A 6 -2.26 -0.98 -7.25
CA ARG A 6 -1.86 -2.02 -8.20
C ARG A 6 -3.00 -2.32 -9.17
N ASP A 7 -2.66 -2.92 -10.31
CA ASP A 7 -3.60 -3.30 -11.37
C ASP A 7 -4.25 -4.67 -11.19
N GLN A 8 -3.80 -5.48 -10.22
CA GLN A 8 -4.35 -6.80 -9.88
C GLN A 8 -4.11 -7.17 -8.41
N ALA A 9 -4.91 -8.09 -7.86
CA ALA A 9 -4.83 -8.55 -6.47
C ALA A 9 -3.52 -9.27 -6.12
N THR A 10 -3.03 -10.10 -7.04
CA THR A 10 -1.80 -10.90 -6.88
C THR A 10 -0.92 -10.67 -8.09
N ALA A 11 0.37 -10.50 -7.88
CA ALA A 11 1.36 -10.22 -8.93
C ALA A 11 1.07 -8.99 -9.82
N GLY A 12 0.13 -8.12 -9.45
CA GLY A 12 -0.16 -6.88 -10.18
C GLY A 12 1.00 -5.90 -10.15
N ASN A 13 1.11 -5.02 -11.14
CA ASN A 13 2.09 -3.94 -11.20
C ASN A 13 1.59 -2.70 -10.43
N PRO A 14 2.47 -1.92 -9.81
CA PRO A 14 2.07 -0.65 -9.21
C PRO A 14 1.65 0.36 -10.30
N VAL A 15 0.51 1.01 -10.09
CA VAL A 15 -0.07 2.02 -11.00
C VAL A 15 -0.13 3.41 -10.36
N SER A 16 0.49 3.57 -9.20
CA SER A 16 0.66 4.86 -8.51
C SER A 16 2.11 5.07 -8.10
N THR A 17 2.43 6.29 -7.68
CA THR A 17 3.62 6.52 -6.87
C THR A 17 3.49 5.79 -5.53
N VAL A 18 4.63 5.43 -4.93
CA VAL A 18 4.65 4.76 -3.63
C VAL A 18 4.54 5.82 -2.53
N LEU A 19 3.47 5.75 -1.74
CA LEU A 19 3.33 6.55 -0.52
C LEU A 19 4.08 5.85 0.62
N ARG A 20 4.96 6.59 1.29
CA ARG A 20 5.76 6.07 2.40
C ARG A 20 5.36 6.74 3.71
N LEU A 21 4.91 5.93 4.66
CA LEU A 21 4.63 6.38 6.02
C LEU A 21 5.67 5.76 6.97
N ASN A 22 6.47 6.62 7.59
CA ASN A 22 7.47 6.21 8.58
C ASN A 22 6.84 6.20 9.98
N ASN A 23 7.37 5.36 10.87
CA ASN A 23 7.01 5.34 12.30
C ASN A 23 5.50 5.25 12.58
N VAL A 24 4.75 4.52 11.75
CA VAL A 24 3.30 4.35 11.95
C VAL A 24 3.05 3.55 13.23
N GLY A 25 2.30 4.14 14.17
CA GLY A 25 1.89 3.47 15.39
C GLY A 25 0.95 2.31 15.10
N VAL A 26 1.20 1.18 15.74
CA VAL A 26 0.35 -0.01 15.67
C VAL A 26 -0.04 -0.38 17.10
N THR A 27 -1.35 -0.47 17.37
CA THR A 27 -1.88 -0.84 18.69
C THR A 27 -2.80 -2.02 18.52
N ASN A 28 -2.52 -3.13 19.21
CA ASN A 28 -3.26 -4.40 19.07
C ASN A 28 -3.38 -4.89 17.61
N GLY A 29 -2.34 -4.68 16.81
CA GLY A 29 -2.33 -5.05 15.39
C GLY A 29 -3.09 -4.10 14.46
N ILE A 30 -3.66 -3.01 14.98
CA ILE A 30 -4.42 -2.03 14.21
C ILE A 30 -3.58 -0.77 14.00
N PHE A 31 -3.65 -0.21 12.80
CA PHE A 31 -3.12 1.11 12.47
C PHE A 31 -4.12 1.92 11.65
N GLN A 32 -3.92 3.23 11.60
CA GLN A 32 -4.68 4.12 10.72
C GLN A 32 -3.71 4.92 9.85
N ALA A 33 -4.10 5.16 8.61
CA ALA A 33 -3.34 5.94 7.64
C ALA A 33 -4.30 6.66 6.71
N THR A 34 -4.05 7.94 6.46
CA THR A 34 -4.69 8.68 5.36
C THR A 34 -3.77 8.60 4.15
N LEU A 35 -4.30 8.12 3.02
CA LEU A 35 -3.55 7.90 1.79
C LEU A 35 -4.14 8.76 0.68
N ASP A 36 -3.30 9.59 0.05
CA ASP A 36 -3.68 10.39 -1.11
C ASP A 36 -2.82 9.98 -2.31
N PHE A 37 -3.46 9.33 -3.29
CA PHE A 37 -2.82 8.89 -4.53
C PHE A 37 -3.05 9.88 -5.68
N GLY A 38 -3.69 11.02 -5.41
CA GLY A 38 -4.18 11.97 -6.41
C GLY A 38 -5.38 11.42 -7.20
N THR A 39 -5.89 12.24 -8.11
CA THR A 39 -7.11 11.93 -8.89
C THR A 39 -6.83 11.12 -10.15
N ASN A 40 -5.65 11.27 -10.75
CA ASN A 40 -5.34 10.71 -12.08
C ASN A 40 -5.32 9.18 -12.13
N VAL A 41 -5.11 8.51 -11.00
CA VAL A 41 -5.05 7.04 -10.91
C VAL A 41 -6.45 6.39 -10.91
N TRP A 42 -7.48 7.17 -10.58
CA TRP A 42 -8.88 6.74 -10.45
C TRP A 42 -9.66 7.01 -11.74
N ASN A 43 -9.34 6.24 -12.77
CA ASN A 43 -9.90 6.40 -14.13
C ASN A 43 -11.01 5.39 -14.46
N GLY A 44 -11.64 4.78 -13.44
CA GLY A 44 -12.69 3.77 -13.59
C GLY A 44 -12.19 2.34 -13.80
N ALA A 45 -10.88 2.12 -13.95
CA ALA A 45 -10.32 0.77 -13.92
C ALA A 45 -10.17 0.27 -12.48
N ALA A 46 -10.36 -1.04 -12.26
CA ALA A 46 -10.19 -1.64 -10.94
C ALA A 46 -8.78 -1.39 -10.38
N ARG A 47 -8.71 -1.21 -9.05
CA ARG A 47 -7.49 -0.94 -8.31
C ARG A 47 -7.40 -1.83 -7.09
N TRP A 48 -6.17 -2.16 -6.71
CA TRP A 48 -5.87 -2.92 -5.50
C TRP A 48 -4.85 -2.16 -4.65
N LEU A 49 -5.18 -1.92 -3.39
CA LEU A 49 -4.27 -1.37 -2.40
C LEU A 49 -3.22 -2.42 -2.04
N GLY A 50 -2.00 -2.20 -2.52
CA GLY A 50 -0.82 -2.92 -2.06
C GLY A 50 -0.28 -2.28 -0.78
N ILE A 51 -0.12 -3.09 0.26
CA ILE A 51 0.49 -2.69 1.53
C ILE A 51 1.79 -3.46 1.67
N SER A 52 2.91 -2.74 1.74
CA SER A 52 4.19 -3.35 2.02
C SER A 52 4.70 -2.92 3.39
N VAL A 53 5.11 -3.90 4.19
CA VAL A 53 5.51 -3.73 5.59
C VAL A 53 6.96 -4.15 5.82
N ARG A 54 7.58 -3.53 6.81
CA ARG A 54 8.83 -3.99 7.43
C ARG A 54 8.89 -3.42 8.84
N ASN A 55 9.64 -4.06 9.73
CA ASN A 55 9.87 -3.55 11.07
C ASN A 55 10.52 -2.16 11.02
N ALA A 56 10.08 -1.27 11.91
CA ALA A 56 10.67 0.07 12.03
C ALA A 56 12.18 -0.03 12.32
N GLY A 57 12.99 0.82 11.68
CA GLY A 57 14.45 0.80 11.79
C GLY A 57 15.16 -0.35 11.05
N SER A 58 14.43 -1.35 10.55
CA SER A 58 15.04 -2.45 9.77
C SER A 58 15.56 -1.97 8.41
N GLN A 59 16.71 -2.49 8.01
CA GLN A 59 17.29 -2.31 6.67
C GLN A 59 16.75 -3.34 5.66
N ALA A 60 15.96 -4.32 6.11
CA ALA A 60 15.35 -5.31 5.22
C ALA A 60 14.45 -4.64 4.15
N ALA A 61 14.29 -5.35 3.04
CA ALA A 61 13.31 -5.00 2.02
C ALA A 61 11.90 -5.04 2.61
N PHE A 62 10.98 -4.26 2.02
CA PHE A 62 9.58 -4.33 2.38
C PHE A 62 8.95 -5.59 1.80
N THR A 63 8.15 -6.28 2.60
CA THR A 63 7.35 -7.42 2.17
C THR A 63 5.97 -6.93 1.78
N LEU A 64 5.56 -7.19 0.53
CA LEU A 64 4.20 -6.93 0.06
C LEU A 64 3.24 -7.96 0.68
N LEU A 65 2.15 -7.49 1.28
CA LEU A 65 1.07 -8.34 1.73
C LEU A 65 0.19 -8.74 0.54
N VAL A 66 -0.02 -10.05 0.37
CA VAL A 66 -0.85 -10.62 -0.70
C VAL A 66 -2.00 -11.44 -0.12
N PRO A 67 -3.20 -11.44 -0.73
CA PRO A 67 -3.57 -10.60 -1.88
C PRO A 67 -3.71 -9.12 -1.49
N SER A 68 -3.41 -8.22 -2.43
CA SER A 68 -3.71 -6.79 -2.30
C SER A 68 -5.22 -6.58 -2.25
N GLN A 69 -5.67 -5.58 -1.50
CA GLN A 69 -7.10 -5.36 -1.24
C GLN A 69 -7.73 -4.54 -2.35
N GLN A 70 -8.83 -5.00 -2.96
CA GLN A 70 -9.53 -4.19 -3.95
C GLN A 70 -10.07 -2.90 -3.31
N VAL A 71 -9.91 -1.80 -4.02
CA VAL A 71 -10.40 -0.47 -3.62
C VAL A 71 -11.26 0.12 -4.75
N PRO A 72 -12.25 0.97 -4.42
CA PRO A 72 -13.16 1.58 -5.38
C PRO A 72 -12.45 2.39 -6.46
#